data_AF-A0A7C6JLA4-F1
#
_entry.id   AF-A0A7C6JLA4-F1
#
_cell.length_a   1.000
_cell.length_b   1.000
_cell.length_c   1.000
_cell.angle_alpha   90.00
_cell.angle_beta   90.00
_cell.angle_gamma   90.00
#
_symmetry.space_group_name_H-M   'P 1'
#
loop_
_entity.id
_entity.type
_entity.pdbx_description
1 polymer ?
#
loop_
_entity_poly.entity_id
_entity_poly.type
_entity_poly.pdbx_seq_one_letter_code
_entity_poly.pdbx_strand_id
1 'polypeptide(L)'
;MKRVIGLIGLFMTFALVSVNAQQYALIDMEYILNRIPAFENANKQLESLSIKWQEEIDAEVSVVDAMYKQYQADLSFLAGEEKTKRENEIVAKENAIQELRNRYFGTQGELFSQQEKLIKPIQDAIYEAVKEISTATGYSVVVDRASATSIIFASPAIDISDQVLTRLGY
;
A
#
# COMPACT_ATOMS: atom_id res chain seq x y z
N MET A 1 41.19 39.61 39.89
CA MET A 1 39.72 39.43 39.91
C MET A 1 39.04 39.94 38.64
N LYS A 2 39.27 41.18 38.18
CA LYS A 2 38.67 41.72 36.93
C LYS A 2 38.92 40.88 35.66
N ARG A 3 40.10 40.26 35.54
CA ARG A 3 40.45 39.36 34.40
C ARG A 3 39.68 38.04 34.42
N VAL A 4 39.36 37.51 35.60
CA VAL A 4 38.58 36.27 35.78
C VAL A 4 37.11 36.51 35.48
N ILE A 5 36.59 37.69 35.88
CA ILE A 5 35.22 38.11 35.55
C ILE A 5 35.03 38.28 34.03
N GLY A 6 36.03 38.84 33.33
CA GLY A 6 35.98 38.95 31.86
C GLY A 6 36.03 37.60 31.13
N LEU A 7 36.80 36.64 31.65
CA LEU A 7 36.87 35.27 31.10
C LEU A 7 35.58 34.49 31.30
N ILE A 8 34.90 34.65 32.45
CA ILE A 8 33.60 34.01 32.73
C ILE A 8 32.50 34.60 31.82
N GLY A 9 32.51 35.92 31.59
CA GLY A 9 31.60 36.58 30.65
C GLY A 9 31.76 36.09 29.20
N LEU A 10 33.01 35.90 28.75
CA LEU A 10 33.31 35.38 27.41
C LEU A 10 32.88 33.90 27.25
N PHE A 11 33.01 33.09 28.31
CA PHE A 11 32.57 31.70 28.32
C PHE A 11 31.03 31.57 28.29
N MET A 12 30.30 32.48 28.97
CA MET A 12 28.84 32.53 28.91
C MET A 12 28.31 32.91 27.52
N THR A 13 29.00 33.78 26.78
CA THR A 13 28.59 34.12 25.40
C THR A 13 28.83 32.98 24.41
N PHE A 14 29.80 32.10 24.68
CA PHE A 14 30.07 30.93 23.82
C PHE A 14 29.12 29.76 24.09
N ALA A 15 28.49 29.71 25.27
CA ALA A 15 27.50 28.68 25.64
C ALA A 15 26.12 28.86 24.97
N LEU A 16 25.89 29.97 24.24
CA LEU A 16 24.66 30.22 23.49
C LEU A 16 24.66 29.59 22.08
N VAL A 17 25.76 28.95 21.68
CA VAL A 17 25.90 28.41 20.33
C VAL A 17 25.36 26.98 20.28
N SER A 18 24.18 26.85 19.64
CA SER A 18 23.58 25.62 19.10
C SER A 18 22.59 24.86 19.98
N VAL A 19 21.45 25.46 20.31
CA VAL A 19 20.23 24.66 20.48
C VAL A 19 19.78 24.24 19.07
N ASN A 20 20.26 23.09 18.60
CA ASN A 20 19.69 22.44 17.41
C ASN A 20 18.32 21.90 17.81
N ALA A 21 17.28 22.74 17.70
CA ALA A 21 15.92 22.26 17.81
C ALA A 21 15.71 21.24 16.67
N GLN A 22 15.51 19.97 17.01
CA GLN A 22 15.17 18.94 16.02
C GLN A 22 13.87 19.38 15.34
N GLN A 23 13.96 19.66 14.04
CA GLN A 23 12.81 20.08 13.26
C GLN A 23 12.07 18.84 12.78
N TYR A 24 10.81 18.74 13.18
CA TYR A 24 9.89 17.69 12.74
C TYR A 24 8.96 18.27 11.68
N ALA A 25 8.64 17.47 10.68
CA ALA A 25 7.59 17.79 9.72
C ALA A 25 6.54 16.68 9.70
N LEU A 26 5.37 17.02 9.20
CA LEU A 26 4.28 16.10 8.96
C LEU A 26 3.92 16.09 7.48
N ILE A 27 3.49 14.93 7.03
CA ILE A 27 2.76 14.79 5.78
C ILE A 27 1.43 14.11 6.05
N ASP A 28 0.51 14.24 5.11
CA ASP A 28 -0.69 13.45 5.01
C ASP A 28 -0.60 12.63 3.72
N MET A 29 -0.22 11.36 3.86
CA MET A 29 0.00 10.48 2.71
C MET A 29 -1.29 10.27 1.89
N GLU A 30 -2.43 10.16 2.56
CA GLU A 30 -3.73 10.00 1.91
C GLU A 30 -4.08 11.26 1.09
N TYR A 31 -3.89 12.45 1.66
CA TYR A 31 -4.07 13.72 0.99
C TYR A 31 -3.17 13.89 -0.25
N ILE A 32 -1.91 13.44 -0.17
CA ILE A 32 -0.95 13.49 -1.28
C ILE A 32 -1.39 12.52 -2.38
N LEU A 33 -1.61 11.24 -2.04
CA LEU A 33 -1.98 10.21 -3.00
C LEU A 33 -3.27 10.54 -3.76
N ASN A 34 -4.28 11.07 -3.06
CA ASN A 34 -5.56 11.46 -3.66
C ASN A 34 -5.47 12.62 -4.66
N ARG A 35 -4.34 13.33 -4.73
CA ARG A 35 -4.08 14.40 -5.71
C ARG A 35 -3.17 13.98 -6.86
N ILE A 36 -2.70 12.74 -6.87
CA ILE A 36 -1.84 12.22 -7.93
C ILE A 36 -2.73 11.47 -8.95
N PRO A 37 -2.93 11.99 -10.18
CA PRO A 37 -3.78 11.32 -11.18
C PRO A 37 -3.28 9.91 -11.55
N ALA A 38 -1.97 9.67 -11.47
CA ALA A 38 -1.39 8.34 -11.68
C ALA A 38 -1.87 7.32 -10.62
N PHE A 39 -2.12 7.75 -9.39
CA PHE A 39 -2.62 6.88 -8.30
C PHE A 39 -4.08 6.50 -8.54
N GLU A 40 -4.92 7.48 -8.92
CA GLU A 40 -6.31 7.20 -9.30
C GLU A 40 -6.39 6.22 -10.48
N ASN A 41 -5.57 6.44 -11.52
CA ASN A 41 -5.51 5.54 -12.66
C ASN A 41 -5.03 4.12 -12.29
N ALA A 42 -4.03 4.02 -11.41
CA ALA A 42 -3.56 2.74 -10.90
C ALA A 42 -4.67 1.98 -10.16
N ASN A 43 -5.42 2.66 -9.28
CA ASN A 43 -6.54 2.06 -8.56
C ASN A 43 -7.64 1.55 -9.52
N LYS A 44 -8.00 2.33 -10.55
CA LYS A 44 -8.95 1.89 -11.59
C LYS A 44 -8.48 0.65 -12.35
N GLN A 45 -7.18 0.57 -12.66
CA GLN A 45 -6.61 -0.60 -13.32
C GLN A 45 -6.66 -1.84 -12.42
N LEU A 46 -6.30 -1.70 -11.14
CA LEU A 46 -6.36 -2.79 -10.16
C LEU A 46 -7.80 -3.27 -9.93
N GLU A 47 -8.75 -2.35 -9.81
CA GLU A 47 -10.17 -2.67 -9.69
C GLU A 47 -10.69 -3.43 -10.90
N SER A 48 -10.37 -2.95 -12.12
CA SER A 48 -10.76 -3.64 -13.36
C SER A 48 -10.19 -5.05 -13.46
N LEU A 49 -8.91 -5.25 -13.08
CA LEU A 49 -8.28 -6.56 -13.04
C LEU A 49 -8.94 -7.48 -12.00
N SER A 50 -9.23 -6.95 -10.81
CA SER A 50 -9.91 -7.70 -9.75
C SER A 50 -11.29 -8.17 -10.18
N ILE A 51 -12.08 -7.31 -10.83
CA ILE A 51 -13.41 -7.68 -11.37
C ILE A 51 -13.26 -8.78 -12.41
N LYS A 52 -12.36 -8.60 -13.38
CA LYS A 52 -12.14 -9.58 -14.46
C LYS A 52 -11.74 -10.96 -13.92
N TRP A 53 -10.82 -11.01 -12.95
CA TRP A 53 -10.39 -12.27 -12.36
C TRP A 53 -11.46 -12.91 -11.48
N GLN A 54 -12.29 -12.10 -10.83
CA GLN A 54 -13.46 -12.61 -10.10
C GLN A 54 -14.46 -13.25 -11.07
N GLU A 55 -14.77 -12.60 -12.19
CA GLU A 55 -15.65 -13.15 -13.22
C GLU A 55 -15.12 -14.47 -13.80
N GLU A 56 -13.80 -14.57 -14.00
CA GLU A 56 -13.16 -15.80 -14.48
C GLU A 56 -13.30 -16.95 -13.46
N ILE A 57 -13.10 -16.67 -12.17
CA ILE A 57 -13.31 -17.65 -11.10
C ILE A 57 -14.79 -18.06 -11.03
N ASP A 58 -15.71 -17.10 -11.09
CA ASP A 58 -17.15 -17.34 -10.99
C ASP A 58 -17.67 -18.19 -12.17
N ALA A 59 -17.10 -17.99 -13.37
CA ALA A 59 -17.40 -18.82 -14.53
C ALA A 59 -16.99 -20.29 -14.31
N GLU A 60 -15.79 -20.54 -13.78
CA GLU A 60 -15.34 -21.90 -13.47
C GLU A 60 -16.15 -22.54 -12.33
N VAL A 61 -16.54 -21.77 -11.32
CA VAL A 61 -17.44 -22.23 -10.25
C VAL A 61 -18.80 -22.64 -10.84
N SER A 62 -19.35 -21.85 -11.76
CA SER A 62 -20.61 -22.18 -12.43
C SER A 62 -20.53 -23.48 -13.24
N VAL A 63 -19.39 -23.74 -13.88
CA VAL A 63 -19.14 -25.01 -14.59
C VAL A 63 -19.15 -26.19 -13.60
N VAL A 64 -18.47 -26.07 -12.45
CA VAL A 64 -18.46 -27.11 -11.42
C VAL A 64 -19.86 -27.35 -10.83
N ASP A 65 -20.62 -26.30 -10.56
CA ASP A 65 -22.01 -26.40 -10.08
C ASP A 65 -22.90 -27.15 -11.09
N ALA A 66 -22.72 -26.90 -12.39
CA ALA A 66 -23.43 -27.62 -13.44
C ALA A 66 -23.03 -29.11 -13.46
N MET A 67 -21.75 -29.43 -13.30
CA MET A 67 -21.26 -30.81 -13.22
C MET A 67 -21.84 -31.55 -12.02
N TYR A 68 -21.91 -30.92 -10.84
CA TYR A 68 -22.56 -31.51 -9.67
C TYR A 68 -24.04 -31.79 -9.89
N LYS A 69 -24.79 -30.82 -10.44
CA LYS A 69 -26.22 -31.00 -10.73
C LYS A 69 -26.44 -32.16 -11.70
N GLN A 70 -25.62 -32.24 -12.75
CA GLN A 70 -25.69 -33.33 -13.71
C GLN A 70 -25.33 -34.68 -13.08
N TYR A 71 -24.29 -34.72 -12.25
CA TYR A 71 -23.92 -35.93 -11.51
C TYR A 71 -25.06 -36.43 -10.62
N GLN A 72 -25.72 -35.53 -9.88
CA GLN A 72 -26.86 -35.86 -9.04
C GLN A 72 -28.06 -36.38 -9.83
N ALA A 73 -28.37 -35.77 -10.98
CA ALA A 73 -29.46 -36.20 -11.85
C ALA A 73 -29.23 -37.59 -12.44
N ASP A 74 -27.97 -37.90 -12.79
CA ASP A 74 -27.61 -39.18 -13.43
C ASP A 74 -27.35 -40.30 -12.40
N LEU A 75 -27.23 -39.99 -11.10
CA LEU A 75 -26.67 -40.87 -10.07
C LEU A 75 -27.27 -42.29 -10.01
N SER A 76 -28.57 -42.42 -10.26
CA SER A 76 -29.28 -43.72 -10.28
C SER A 76 -28.97 -44.58 -11.50
N PHE A 77 -28.47 -43.97 -12.58
CA PHE A 77 -28.14 -44.61 -13.85
C PHE A 77 -26.65 -44.93 -14.01
N LEU A 78 -25.78 -44.37 -13.15
CA LEU A 78 -24.34 -44.54 -13.25
C LEU A 78 -23.85 -45.84 -12.59
N ALA A 79 -22.92 -46.52 -13.25
CA ALA A 79 -22.13 -47.61 -12.67
C ALA A 79 -21.02 -47.08 -11.75
N GLY A 80 -20.50 -47.91 -10.85
CA GLY A 80 -19.52 -47.50 -9.83
C GLY A 80 -18.25 -46.84 -10.39
N GLU A 81 -17.70 -47.35 -11.49
CA GLU A 81 -16.51 -46.77 -12.13
C GLU A 81 -16.78 -45.36 -12.70
N GLU A 82 -17.91 -45.17 -13.36
CA GLU A 82 -18.31 -43.88 -13.93
C GLU A 82 -18.63 -42.85 -12.82
N LYS A 83 -19.17 -43.29 -11.68
CA LYS A 83 -19.36 -42.43 -10.50
C LYS A 83 -18.04 -41.88 -10.00
N THR A 84 -17.08 -42.77 -9.73
CA THR A 84 -15.74 -42.40 -9.27
C THR A 84 -15.05 -41.46 -10.26
N LYS A 85 -15.20 -41.71 -11.56
CA LYS A 85 -14.63 -40.85 -12.60
C LYS A 85 -15.18 -39.42 -12.53
N ARG A 86 -16.51 -39.25 -12.47
CA ARG A 86 -17.15 -37.93 -12.41
C ARG A 86 -16.83 -37.20 -11.11
N GLU A 87 -16.80 -37.90 -9.98
CA GLU A 87 -16.38 -37.33 -8.69
C GLU A 87 -14.95 -36.81 -8.76
N ASN A 88 -14.02 -37.58 -9.34
CA ASN A 88 -12.63 -37.14 -9.51
C ASN A 88 -12.51 -35.94 -10.45
N GLU A 89 -13.28 -35.88 -11.53
CA GLU A 89 -13.28 -34.72 -12.45
C GLU A 89 -13.77 -33.44 -11.76
N ILE A 90 -14.82 -33.56 -10.94
CA ILE A 90 -15.34 -32.46 -10.13
C ILE A 90 -14.29 -31.97 -9.13
N VAL A 91 -13.72 -32.89 -8.33
CA VAL A 91 -12.68 -32.56 -7.34
C VAL A 91 -11.44 -31.94 -8.01
N ALA A 92 -11.04 -32.45 -9.18
CA ALA A 92 -9.92 -31.89 -9.93
C ALA A 92 -10.19 -30.43 -10.34
N LYS A 93 -11.42 -30.12 -10.79
CA LYS A 93 -11.80 -28.75 -11.13
C LYS A 93 -11.91 -27.84 -9.92
N GLU A 94 -12.45 -28.31 -8.80
CA GLU A 94 -12.46 -27.55 -7.55
C GLU A 94 -11.04 -27.17 -7.11
N ASN A 95 -10.10 -28.11 -7.18
CA ASN A 95 -8.69 -27.84 -6.89
C ASN A 95 -8.09 -26.81 -7.86
N ALA A 96 -8.38 -26.92 -9.15
CA ALA A 96 -7.93 -25.95 -10.15
C ALA A 96 -8.48 -24.53 -9.88
N ILE A 97 -9.73 -24.41 -9.41
CA ILE A 97 -10.31 -23.13 -9.00
C ILE A 97 -9.58 -22.55 -7.78
N GLN A 98 -9.22 -23.38 -6.80
CA GLN A 98 -8.44 -22.91 -5.64
C GLN A 98 -7.05 -22.43 -6.06
N GLU A 99 -6.39 -23.16 -6.96
CA GLU A 99 -5.11 -22.73 -7.53
C GLU A 99 -5.24 -21.43 -8.32
N LEU A 100 -6.30 -21.27 -9.11
CA LEU A 100 -6.59 -20.05 -9.87
C LEU A 100 -6.82 -18.85 -8.93
N ARG A 101 -7.63 -19.05 -7.88
CA ARG A 101 -7.87 -18.04 -6.84
C ARG A 101 -6.57 -17.63 -6.16
N ASN A 102 -5.73 -18.59 -5.78
CA ASN A 102 -4.44 -18.31 -5.16
C ASN A 102 -3.47 -17.62 -6.14
N ARG A 103 -3.51 -17.97 -7.43
CA ARG A 103 -2.73 -17.31 -8.47
C ARG A 103 -3.08 -15.83 -8.58
N TYR A 104 -4.36 -15.47 -8.58
CA TYR A 104 -4.77 -14.07 -8.70
C TYR A 104 -4.71 -13.30 -7.39
N PHE A 105 -5.26 -13.87 -6.31
CA PHE A 105 -5.52 -13.18 -5.04
C PHE A 105 -4.72 -13.73 -3.86
N GLY A 106 -3.77 -14.63 -4.11
CA GLY A 106 -2.85 -15.10 -3.07
C GLY A 106 -1.96 -13.97 -2.55
N THR A 107 -1.24 -14.22 -1.45
CA THR A 107 -0.38 -13.22 -0.79
C THR A 107 0.72 -12.66 -1.70
N GLN A 108 1.15 -13.43 -2.69
CA GLN A 108 2.07 -13.03 -3.76
C GLN A 108 1.45 -13.32 -5.14
N GLY A 109 0.13 -13.26 -5.22
CA GLY A 109 -0.60 -13.46 -6.47
C GLY A 109 -0.42 -12.29 -7.44
N GLU A 110 -1.02 -12.44 -8.61
CA GLU A 110 -0.97 -11.44 -9.68
C GLU A 110 -1.48 -10.07 -9.21
N LEU A 111 -2.54 -10.00 -8.39
CA LEU A 111 -3.06 -8.72 -7.90
C LEU A 111 -2.02 -7.98 -7.06
N PHE A 112 -1.32 -8.68 -6.18
CA PHE A 112 -0.25 -8.10 -5.38
C PHE A 112 0.89 -7.60 -6.26
N SER A 113 1.32 -8.39 -7.25
CA SER A 113 2.38 -7.99 -8.18
C SER A 113 1.99 -6.76 -9.00
N GLN A 114 0.74 -6.67 -9.47
CA GLN A 114 0.26 -5.48 -10.18
C GLN A 114 0.18 -4.26 -9.25
N GLN A 115 -0.26 -4.45 -8.00
CA GLN A 115 -0.29 -3.37 -7.01
C GLN A 115 1.12 -2.84 -6.76
N GLU A 116 2.11 -3.72 -6.56
CA GLU A 116 3.51 -3.31 -6.42
C GLU A 116 3.98 -2.56 -7.66
N LYS A 117 3.76 -3.10 -8.85
CA LYS A 117 4.20 -2.48 -10.11
C LYS A 117 3.60 -1.08 -10.35
N LEU A 118 2.35 -0.86 -9.97
CA LEU A 118 1.63 0.39 -10.25
C LEU A 118 1.75 1.42 -9.13
N ILE A 119 1.72 0.99 -7.86
CA ILE A 119 1.68 1.88 -6.70
C ILE A 119 3.09 2.19 -6.16
N LYS A 120 4.01 1.22 -6.19
CA LYS A 120 5.37 1.40 -5.65
C LYS A 120 6.12 2.58 -6.28
N PRO A 121 6.10 2.79 -7.61
CA PRO A 121 6.78 3.94 -8.21
C PRO A 121 6.24 5.29 -7.73
N ILE A 122 4.94 5.35 -7.42
CA ILE A 122 4.30 6.58 -6.91
C ILE A 122 4.77 6.85 -5.48
N GLN A 123 4.78 5.81 -4.63
CA GLN A 123 5.28 5.91 -3.26
C GLN A 123 6.77 6.28 -3.22
N ASP A 124 7.57 5.71 -4.12
CA ASP A 124 9.00 6.01 -4.22
C ASP A 124 9.25 7.46 -4.68
N ALA A 125 8.43 7.97 -5.60
CA ALA A 125 8.49 9.38 -5.99
C ALA A 125 8.14 10.31 -4.82
N ILE A 126 7.10 10.00 -4.04
CA ILE A 126 6.75 10.75 -2.83
C ILE A 126 7.88 10.70 -1.81
N TYR A 127 8.47 9.52 -1.59
CA TYR A 127 9.58 9.35 -0.67
C TYR A 127 10.78 10.22 -1.04
N GLU A 128 11.19 10.20 -2.32
CA GLU A 128 12.30 11.05 -2.78
C GLU A 128 11.97 12.54 -2.67
N ALA A 129 10.74 12.96 -2.99
CA ALA A 129 10.30 14.35 -2.79
C ALA A 129 10.37 14.78 -1.30
N VAL A 130 9.88 13.94 -0.38
CA VAL A 130 9.95 14.17 1.06
C VAL A 130 11.41 14.27 1.53
N LYS A 131 12.27 13.37 1.06
CA LYS A 131 13.69 13.33 1.40
C LYS A 131 14.42 14.59 0.91
N GLU A 132 14.14 15.05 -0.30
CA GLU A 132 14.71 16.29 -0.83
C GLU A 132 14.28 17.53 -0.01
N ILE A 133 13.00 17.65 0.32
CA ILE A 133 12.49 18.74 1.17
C ILE A 133 13.13 18.69 2.56
N SER A 134 13.25 17.48 3.12
CA SER A 134 13.80 17.26 4.46
C SER A 134 15.27 17.63 4.54
N THR A 135 16.07 17.21 3.56
CA THR A 135 17.50 17.52 3.48
C THR A 135 17.77 18.99 3.22
N ALA A 136 16.95 19.65 2.39
CA ALA A 136 17.08 21.09 2.13
C ALA A 136 16.69 21.96 3.33
N THR A 137 15.67 21.56 4.09
CA THR A 137 15.11 22.36 5.19
C THR A 137 15.74 22.01 6.55
N GLY A 138 16.34 20.83 6.68
CA GLY A 138 16.91 20.33 7.94
C GLY A 138 15.93 19.55 8.82
N TYR A 139 14.84 19.02 8.24
CA TYR A 139 13.92 18.15 8.98
C TYR A 139 14.62 16.84 9.35
N SER A 140 14.63 16.53 10.65
CA SER A 140 15.23 15.29 11.16
C SER A 140 14.29 14.10 11.03
N VAL A 141 12.98 14.35 11.07
CA VAL A 141 11.93 13.33 10.97
C VAL A 141 10.73 13.92 10.25
N VAL A 142 10.16 13.14 9.34
CA VAL A 142 8.84 13.39 8.74
C VAL A 142 7.91 12.26 9.15
N VAL A 143 6.76 12.60 9.73
CA VAL A 143 5.76 11.62 10.17
C VAL A 143 4.51 11.76 9.31
N ASP A 144 3.99 10.65 8.81
CA ASP A 144 2.68 10.61 8.19
C ASP A 144 1.59 10.67 9.26
N ARG A 145 0.78 11.73 9.25
CA ARG A 145 -0.30 11.90 10.23
C ARG A 145 -1.48 10.96 9.97
N ALA A 146 -1.69 10.53 8.72
CA ALA A 146 -2.82 9.67 8.38
C ALA A 146 -2.66 8.29 9.02
N SER A 147 -1.42 7.81 9.14
CA SER A 147 -1.08 6.55 9.83
C SER A 147 -0.73 6.72 11.33
N ALA A 148 -0.46 7.93 11.81
CA ALA A 148 -0.06 8.16 13.20
C ALA A 148 -1.26 8.24 14.16
N THR A 149 -1.69 7.10 14.71
CA THR A 149 -2.78 7.00 15.70
C THR A 149 -2.52 7.80 16.99
N SER A 150 -1.28 8.23 17.25
CA SER A 150 -0.86 8.92 18.48
C SER A 150 -0.84 10.45 18.40
N ILE A 151 -1.04 11.05 17.22
CA ILE A 151 -1.03 12.52 17.07
C ILE A 151 -2.45 13.06 17.30
N ILE A 152 -2.70 13.64 18.47
CA ILE A 152 -3.99 14.29 18.79
C ILE A 152 -4.12 15.64 18.07
N PHE A 153 -3.03 16.41 18.03
CA PHE A 153 -2.96 17.71 17.37
C PHE A 153 -1.54 17.96 16.91
N ALA A 154 -1.42 18.55 15.72
CA ALA A 154 -0.18 19.13 15.24
C ALA A 154 -0.48 20.46 14.56
N SER A 155 0.46 21.41 14.72
CA SER A 155 0.33 22.70 14.05
C SER A 155 0.34 22.51 12.53
N PRO A 156 -0.59 23.14 11.77
CA PRO A 156 -0.52 23.14 10.32
C PRO A 156 0.80 23.70 9.76
N ALA A 157 1.52 24.51 10.55
CA ALA A 157 2.79 25.10 10.14
C ALA A 157 3.94 24.08 9.94
N ILE A 158 3.80 22.85 10.46
CA ILE A 158 4.78 21.78 10.24
C ILE A 158 4.31 20.77 9.19
N ASP A 159 3.16 21.00 8.55
CA ASP A 159 2.68 20.21 7.42
C ASP A 159 3.40 20.60 6.14
N ILE A 160 4.03 19.63 5.47
CA ILE A 160 4.73 19.83 4.21
C ILE A 160 4.03 19.13 3.03
N SER A 161 2.80 18.64 3.20
CA SER A 161 2.07 17.88 2.16
C SER A 161 1.93 18.63 0.84
N ASP A 162 1.58 19.92 0.89
CA ASP A 162 1.48 20.76 -0.31
C ASP A 162 2.86 21.01 -0.96
N GLN A 163 3.93 21.06 -0.16
CA GLN A 163 5.30 21.20 -0.67
C GLN A 163 5.72 19.94 -1.42
N VAL A 164 5.35 18.76 -0.90
CA VAL A 164 5.57 17.47 -1.56
C VAL A 164 4.84 17.42 -2.90
N LEU A 165 3.57 17.82 -2.94
CA LEU A 165 2.78 17.88 -4.18
C LEU A 165 3.40 18.84 -5.20
N THR A 166 3.77 20.05 -4.76
CA THR A 166 4.43 21.04 -5.61
C THR A 166 5.73 20.48 -6.20
N ARG A 167 6.51 19.75 -5.39
CA ARG A 167 7.77 19.12 -5.82
C ARG A 167 7.54 18.02 -6.87
N LEU A 168 6.42 17.30 -6.76
CA LEU A 168 5.98 16.28 -7.72
C LEU A 168 5.31 16.87 -8.97
N GLY A 169 5.03 18.17 -8.98
CA GLY A 169 4.41 18.89 -10.10
C GLY A 169 2.88 18.92 -10.09
N TYR A 170 2.27 18.78 -8.92
CA TYR A 170 0.81 18.85 -8.71
C TYR A 170 0.40 20.11 -7.95
#